data_AF-H9WN95-F1
#
_entry.id   AF-H9WN95-F1
#
_cell.length_a   1.000
_cell.length_b   1.000
_cell.length_c   1.000
_cell.angle_alpha   90.00
_cell.angle_beta   90.00
_cell.angle_gamma   90.00
#
_symmetry.space_group_name_H-M   'P 1'
#
loop_
_entity.id
_entity.type
_entity.pdbx_description
1 polymer ?
#
loop_
_entity_poly.entity_id
_entity_poly.type
_entity_poly.pdbx_seq_one_letter_code
_entity_poly.pdbx_strand_id
1 'polypeptide(L)'
;CYAKFENQVKYEKIVKGNLSYGQIGGLSGIIAQELFLWFPVKGIRVDIPSSGLIYFDVGVVYKQLSLSLFENPPDCKENGV
;
A
#
# COMPACT_ATOMS: atom_id res chain seq x y z
N CYS A 1 -6.62 -10.76 3.18
CA CYS A 1 -7.45 -9.60 3.54
C CYS A 1 -7.51 -8.67 2.33
N TYR A 2 -8.69 -8.18 1.95
CA TYR A 2 -8.84 -7.13 0.94
C TYR A 2 -9.27 -5.83 1.61
N ALA A 3 -8.55 -4.75 1.35
CA ALA A 3 -8.93 -3.40 1.75
C ALA A 3 -9.13 -2.56 0.49
N LYS A 4 -10.15 -1.71 0.49
CA LYS A 4 -10.45 -0.83 -0.64
C LYS A 4 -10.17 0.61 -0.22
N PHE A 5 -9.07 1.15 -0.73
CA PHE A 5 -8.76 2.58 -0.68
C PHE A 5 -9.31 3.21 -1.97
N GLU A 6 -8.47 3.86 -2.77
CA GLU A 6 -8.81 4.21 -4.15
C GLU A 6 -8.88 2.95 -5.05
N ASN A 7 -7.95 2.02 -4.82
CA ASN A 7 -7.91 0.72 -5.50
C ASN A 7 -7.96 -0.42 -4.47
N GLN A 8 -8.26 -1.64 -4.93
CA GLN A 8 -8.19 -2.81 -4.05
C GLN A 8 -6.73 -3.14 -3.73
N VAL A 9 -6.47 -3.34 -2.45
CA VAL A 9 -5.18 -3.82 -1.94
C VAL A 9 -5.46 -5.14 -1.21
N LYS A 10 -4.70 -6.17 -1.57
CA LYS A 10 -4.75 -7.47 -0.93
C LYS A 10 -3.51 -7.65 -0.06
N TYR A 11 -3.76 -7.95 1.19
CA TYR A 11 -2.77 -8.32 2.19
C TYR A 11 -2.82 -9.83 2.41
N GLU A 12 -1.65 -10.46 2.37
CA GLU A 12 -1.46 -11.84 2.78
C GLU A 12 -1.45 -11.96 4.31
N LYS A 13 -1.47 -13.21 4.81
CA LYS A 13 -1.38 -13.49 6.25
C LYS A 13 -0.03 -13.09 6.84
N ILE A 14 1.02 -13.17 6.04
CA ILE A 14 2.39 -12.85 6.46
C ILE A 14 2.87 -11.72 5.56
N VAL A 15 3.04 -10.54 6.14
CA VAL A 15 3.66 -9.38 5.49
C VAL A 15 5.06 -9.22 6.06
N LYS A 16 6.06 -9.08 5.17
CA LYS A 16 7.45 -8.83 5.57
C LYS A 16 7.95 -7.55 4.91
N GLY A 17 8.85 -6.84 5.59
CA GLY A 17 9.50 -5.63 5.08
C GLY A 17 10.51 -5.11 6.08
N ASN A 18 11.31 -4.14 5.65
CA ASN A 18 12.32 -3.46 6.47
C ASN A 18 11.86 -2.02 6.73
N LEU A 19 11.63 -1.70 8.00
CA LEU A 19 11.20 -0.38 8.46
C LEU A 19 12.41 0.55 8.61
N SER A 20 12.31 1.74 8.04
CA SER A 20 13.30 2.81 8.19
C SER A 20 12.60 4.16 8.27
N TYR A 21 13.35 5.22 8.57
CA TYR A 21 12.77 6.54 8.72
C TYR A 21 12.11 7.00 7.40
N GLY A 22 10.79 7.25 7.44
CA GLY A 22 10.00 7.70 6.30
C GLY A 22 9.69 6.64 5.23
N GLN A 23 10.12 5.38 5.40
CA GLN A 23 9.86 4.35 4.40
C GLN A 23 9.93 2.91 4.94
N ILE A 24 9.26 2.01 4.24
CA ILE A 24 9.32 0.56 4.37
C ILE A 24 9.85 0.00 3.05
N GLY A 25 11.02 -0.64 3.07
CA GLY A 25 11.63 -1.26 1.91
C GLY A 25 11.51 -2.79 1.94
N GLY A 26 11.71 -3.45 0.79
CA GLY A 26 11.74 -4.93 0.73
C GLY A 26 10.41 -5.57 1.13
N LEU A 27 9.30 -4.90 0.85
CA LEU A 27 7.97 -5.32 1.22
C LEU A 27 7.54 -6.56 0.41
N SER A 28 6.88 -7.51 1.06
CA SER A 28 6.31 -8.70 0.45
C SER A 28 5.04 -9.14 1.19
N GLY A 29 4.15 -9.84 0.48
CA GLY A 29 2.84 -10.23 0.99
C GLY A 29 1.76 -9.14 0.83
N ILE A 30 2.02 -8.12 0.02
CA ILE A 30 1.05 -7.08 -0.33
C ILE A 30 1.01 -6.93 -1.85
N ILE A 31 -0.18 -7.01 -2.42
CA ILE A 31 -0.43 -6.76 -3.84
C ILE A 31 -1.53 -5.70 -3.99
N ALA A 32 -1.33 -4.75 -4.89
CA ALA A 32 -2.29 -3.70 -5.20
C ALA A 32 -2.85 -3.90 -6.61
N GLN A 33 -4.13 -3.61 -6.80
CA GLN A 33 -4.78 -3.67 -8.10
C GLN A 33 -4.57 -2.35 -8.85
N GLU A 34 -4.10 -2.40 -10.09
CA GLU A 34 -4.03 -1.27 -11.00
C GLU A 34 -4.76 -1.61 -12.30
N LEU A 35 -5.76 -0.80 -12.65
CA LEU A 35 -6.76 -1.10 -13.69
C LEU A 35 -7.45 -2.46 -13.42
N PHE A 36 -6.88 -3.55 -13.92
CA PHE A 36 -7.36 -4.93 -13.75
C PHE A 36 -6.24 -5.91 -13.38
N LEU A 37 -5.00 -5.44 -13.23
CA LEU A 37 -3.82 -6.27 -12.93
C LEU A 37 -3.41 -6.10 -11.47
N TRP A 38 -2.90 -7.17 -10.88
CA TRP A 38 -2.35 -7.16 -9.53
C TRP A 38 -0.84 -7.01 -9.58
N PHE A 39 -0.31 -5.99 -8.92
CA PHE A 39 1.11 -5.71 -8.84
C PHE A 39 1.62 -5.85 -7.41
N PRO A 40 2.79 -6.45 -7.19
CA PRO A 40 3.38 -6.55 -5.87
C PRO A 40 3.85 -5.18 -5.38
N VAL A 41 3.51 -4.84 -4.14
CA VAL A 41 4.04 -3.64 -3.47
C VAL A 41 5.39 -4.00 -2.86
N LYS A 42 6.46 -3.40 -3.36
CA LYS A 42 7.85 -3.62 -2.93
C LYS A 42 8.33 -2.65 -1.87
N GLY A 43 7.64 -1.53 -1.72
CA GLY A 43 7.99 -0.52 -0.73
C GLY A 43 6.90 0.51 -0.54
N ILE A 44 6.96 1.20 0.58
CA ILE A 44 6.05 2.29 0.92
C ILE A 44 6.90 3.44 1.45
N ARG A 45 6.72 4.66 0.97
CA ARG A 45 7.47 5.83 1.44
C ARG A 45 6.57 7.03 1.62
N VAL A 46 6.97 7.95 2.48
CA VAL A 46 6.30 9.24 2.70
C VAL A 46 7.28 10.38 2.44
N ASP A 47 6.75 11.54 2.05
CA ASP A 47 7.59 12.73 1.94
C ASP A 47 7.98 13.25 3.32
N ILE A 48 9.18 13.83 3.43
CA ILE A 48 9.67 14.49 4.65
C ILE A 48 10.21 15.88 4.24
N PRO A 49 9.63 16.99 4.75
CA PRO A 49 8.48 17.07 5.65
C PRO A 49 7.20 16.54 5.00
N SER A 50 6.27 16.01 5.82
CA SER A 50 5.07 15.32 5.32
C SER A 50 4.23 16.22 4.41
N SER A 51 4.03 15.79 3.17
CA SER A 51 3.14 16.42 2.19
C SER A 51 1.68 15.98 2.35
N GLY A 52 1.40 15.06 3.28
CA GLY A 52 0.10 14.39 3.39
C GLY A 52 -0.10 13.27 2.36
N LEU A 53 0.97 12.84 1.68
CA LEU A 53 0.93 11.77 0.68
C LEU A 53 1.80 10.58 1.09
N ILE A 54 1.38 9.40 0.66
CA ILE A 54 2.08 8.13 0.79
C ILE A 54 2.26 7.52 -0.59
N TYR A 55 3.44 7.00 -0.88
CA TYR A 55 3.77 6.39 -2.17
C TYR A 55 4.02 4.90 -2.01
N PHE A 56 3.27 4.10 -2.76
CA PHE A 56 3.45 2.66 -2.84
C PHE A 56 4.26 2.33 -4.09
N ASP A 57 5.40 1.70 -3.90
CA ASP A 57 6.24 1.20 -4.99
C ASP A 57 5.68 -0.13 -5.51
N VAL A 58 5.04 -0.09 -6.68
CA VAL A 58 4.53 -1.30 -7.37
C VAL A 58 5.50 -1.79 -8.47
N GLY A 59 6.76 -1.37 -8.42
CA GLY A 59 7.84 -1.76 -9.31
C GLY A 59 7.90 -1.03 -10.65
N VAL A 60 6.75 -0.73 -11.27
CA VAL A 60 6.69 0.00 -12.55
C VAL A 60 6.45 1.49 -12.35
N VAL A 61 5.68 1.84 -11.31
CA VAL A 61 5.30 3.21 -10.98
C VAL A 61 5.12 3.35 -9.47
N TYR A 62 5.14 4.58 -8.97
CA TYR A 62 4.73 4.91 -7.61
C TYR A 62 3.25 5.27 -7.60
N LYS A 63 2.45 4.51 -6.84
CA LYS A 63 1.06 4.86 -6.57
C LYS A 63 1.01 5.86 -5.44
N GLN A 64 0.48 7.04 -5.70
CA GLN A 64 0.24 8.07 -4.70
C GLN A 64 -1.11 7.82 -4.01
N LEU A 65 -1.13 7.91 -2.69
CA LEU A 65 -2.31 7.81 -1.84
C LEU A 65 -2.30 8.94 -0.82
N SER A 66 -3.47 9.42 -0.45
CA SER A 66 -3.61 10.41 0.63
C SER A 66 -3.36 9.76 1.99
N LEU A 67 -2.53 10.40 2.82
CA LEU A 67 -2.20 9.91 4.17
C LEU A 67 -3.44 9.82 5.07
N SER A 68 -4.42 10.70 4.87
CA SER A 68 -5.70 10.67 5.60
C SER A 68 -6.51 9.39 5.40
N LEU A 69 -6.29 8.63 4.32
CA LEU A 69 -6.92 7.32 4.12
C LEU A 69 -6.44 6.28 5.15
N PHE A 70 -5.29 6.53 5.78
CA PHE A 70 -4.71 5.66 6.80
C PHE A 70 -5.03 6.15 8.22
N GLU A 71 -5.50 7.39 8.39
CA GLU A 71 -6.02 7.90 9.67
C GLU A 71 -7.36 7.23 10.01
N ASN A 72 -8.20 6.98 8.99
CA ASN A 72 -9.45 6.23 9.11
C ASN A 72 -9.41 5.03 8.14
N PRO A 73 -8.69 3.95 8.51
CA PRO A 73 -8.46 2.84 7.60
C PRO A 73 -9.79 2.11 7.26
N PRO A 74 -9.99 1.71 6.00
CA PRO A 74 -11.17 0.96 5.59
C PRO A 74 -11.16 -0.45 6.19
N ASP A 75 -12.35 -0.99 6.44
CA ASP A 75 -12.50 -2.36 6.92
C ASP A 75 -11.92 -3.38 5.95
N CYS A 76 -11.23 -4.36 6.52
CA CYS A 76 -10.76 -5.52 5.80
C CYS A 76 -11.91 -6.48 5.54
N LYS A 77 -12.06 -6.92 4.28
CA LYS A 77 -13.03 -7.95 3.88
C LYS A 77 -12.32 -9.24 3.46
N GLU A 78 -12.95 -10.38 3.75
CA GLU A 78 -12.44 -11.70 3.30
C GLU A 78 -12.50 -11.86 1.78
N ASN A 79 -13.54 -11.29 1.15
CA ASN A 79 -13.70 -11.25 -0.30
C ASN A 79 -13.63 -9.80 -0.78
N GLY A 80 -12.77 -9.52 -1.77
CA GLY A 80 -12.73 -8.22 -2.43
C GLY A 80 -14.07 -7.97 -3.12
N VAL A 81 -14.74 -6.88 -2.75
CA VAL A 81 -16.00 -6.43 -3.36
C VAL A 81 -15.75 -5.20 -4.22
#